data_AF-A0A7S4MBY3-F1
#
_entry.id   AF-A0A7S4MBY3-F1
#
_cell.length_a   1.000
_cell.length_b   1.000
_cell.length_c   1.000
_cell.angle_alpha   90.00
_cell.angle_beta   90.00
_cell.angle_gamma   90.00
#
_symmetry.space_group_name_H-M   'P 1'
#
loop_
_entity.id
_entity.type
_entity.pdbx_description
1 polymer ?
#
loop_
_entity_poly.entity_id
_entity_poly.type
_entity_poly.pdbx_seq_one_letter_code
_entity_poly.pdbx_strand_id
1 'polypeptide(L)'
;RASFLVVVSTGMALTRLKNVFEPDVSSYDPALADEIDSARALLENCKPHHREAIQLAMHDMYGKRMEALITLPKAWEEHLKNNVLKDKRDYPLMLTFLQCTIWVTFSSCVQLFVLPKSGWSYLWALVHIPVTWALFAERFILAMHYAAHRPLFSERSAWGRTAWVLNNAPQWVLSNFWGMPSGAYYLHHIVMHHQANNCFPYDISSTMPYDRGNFLHWIHYMINFLHWIH
;
A
#
# COMPACT_ATOMS: atom_id res chain seq x y z
N ARG A 1 -30.93 16.98 -26.10
CA ARG A 1 -29.51 16.64 -26.44
C ARG A 1 -28.65 16.44 -25.18
N ALA A 2 -29.17 15.81 -24.11
CA ALA A 2 -28.46 15.67 -22.83
C ALA A 2 -28.76 14.33 -22.15
N SER A 3 -28.66 13.23 -22.88
CA SER A 3 -29.00 11.89 -22.36
C SER A 3 -27.98 10.81 -22.73
N PHE A 4 -26.85 11.17 -23.35
CA PHE A 4 -25.83 10.20 -23.79
C PHE A 4 -24.54 10.21 -22.96
N LEU A 5 -24.39 11.12 -21.99
CA LEU A 5 -23.13 11.27 -21.24
C LEU A 5 -23.08 10.57 -19.87
N VAL A 6 -24.22 10.09 -19.34
CA VAL A 6 -24.30 9.57 -17.95
C VAL A 6 -24.17 8.03 -17.89
N VAL A 7 -24.46 7.33 -18.99
CA VAL A 7 -24.47 5.85 -19.01
C VAL A 7 -23.08 5.25 -19.26
N VAL A 8 -22.19 5.96 -19.98
CA VAL A 8 -20.83 5.46 -20.28
C VAL A 8 -19.88 5.59 -19.07
N SER A 9 -20.10 6.57 -18.20
CA SER A 9 -19.25 6.82 -17.02
C SER A 9 -19.51 5.84 -15.86
N THR A 10 -20.76 5.41 -15.68
CA THR A 10 -21.16 4.51 -14.58
C THR A 10 -20.67 3.08 -14.79
N GLY A 11 -20.67 2.58 -16.04
CA GLY A 11 -20.10 1.28 -16.39
C GLY A 11 -18.59 1.23 -16.16
N MET A 12 -17.84 2.24 -16.61
CA MET A 12 -16.39 2.32 -16.38
C MET A 12 -16.01 2.41 -14.89
N ALA A 13 -16.79 3.14 -14.09
CA ALA A 13 -16.56 3.28 -12.66
C ALA A 13 -16.82 1.98 -11.90
N LEU A 14 -17.89 1.25 -12.24
CA LEU A 14 -18.21 -0.05 -11.63
C LEU A 14 -17.20 -1.13 -12.01
N THR A 15 -16.76 -1.20 -13.27
CA THR A 15 -15.70 -2.14 -13.70
C THR A 15 -14.36 -1.78 -13.08
N ARG A 16 -14.06 -0.47 -12.89
CA ARG A 16 -12.87 -0.05 -12.13
C ARG A 16 -12.94 -0.48 -10.67
N LEU A 17 -14.07 -0.31 -9.99
CA LEU A 17 -14.27 -0.73 -8.60
C LEU A 17 -14.15 -2.24 -8.44
N LYS A 18 -14.70 -3.03 -9.36
CA LYS A 18 -14.52 -4.49 -9.36
C LYS A 18 -13.03 -4.85 -9.39
N ASN A 19 -12.24 -4.24 -10.28
CA ASN A 19 -10.80 -4.46 -10.37
C ASN A 19 -9.98 -3.92 -9.18
N VAL A 20 -10.58 -3.15 -8.26
CA VAL A 20 -9.94 -2.78 -6.99
C VAL A 20 -10.01 -3.95 -5.98
N PHE A 21 -11.04 -4.80 -6.06
CA PHE A 21 -11.27 -5.90 -5.12
C PHE A 21 -10.96 -7.29 -5.73
N GLU A 22 -11.22 -7.48 -7.02
CA GLU A 22 -11.02 -8.70 -7.79
C GLU A 22 -10.36 -8.36 -9.12
N PRO A 23 -9.03 -8.51 -9.21
CA PRO A 23 -8.32 -8.17 -10.43
C PRO A 23 -8.62 -9.19 -11.55
N ASP A 24 -9.13 -8.70 -12.68
CA ASP A 24 -9.65 -9.52 -13.78
C ASP A 24 -8.53 -10.25 -14.56
N VAL A 25 -8.65 -11.56 -14.73
CA VAL A 25 -7.71 -12.44 -15.46
C VAL A 25 -7.66 -12.13 -16.96
N SER A 26 -8.66 -11.44 -17.51
CA SER A 26 -8.67 -10.97 -18.90
C SER A 26 -7.94 -9.63 -19.09
N SER A 27 -7.49 -9.02 -17.99
CA SER A 27 -6.90 -7.68 -17.96
C SER A 27 -5.36 -7.69 -18.00
N TYR A 28 -4.71 -8.67 -18.61
CA TYR A 28 -3.25 -8.64 -18.69
C TYR A 28 -2.73 -7.41 -19.44
N ASP A 29 -1.57 -6.88 -19.03
CA ASP A 29 -0.93 -5.78 -19.76
C ASP A 29 -0.53 -6.27 -21.17
N PRO A 30 -1.10 -5.70 -22.25
CA PRO A 30 -0.76 -6.10 -23.62
C PRO A 30 0.73 -5.92 -23.94
N ALA A 31 1.43 -5.06 -23.19
CA ALA A 31 2.86 -4.83 -23.37
C ALA A 31 3.74 -6.02 -22.93
N LEU A 32 3.18 -6.99 -22.19
CA LEU A 32 3.90 -8.16 -21.65
C LEU A 32 3.49 -9.47 -22.35
N ALA A 33 2.91 -9.40 -23.55
CA ALA A 33 2.33 -10.56 -24.26
C ALA A 33 3.28 -11.76 -24.35
N ASP A 34 4.55 -11.55 -24.69
CA ASP A 34 5.55 -12.62 -24.84
C ASP A 34 5.89 -13.31 -23.50
N GLU A 35 5.93 -12.55 -22.41
CA GLU A 35 6.17 -13.06 -21.05
C GLU A 35 4.94 -13.84 -20.54
N ILE A 36 3.74 -13.37 -20.89
CA ILE A 36 2.47 -14.02 -20.58
C ILE A 36 2.37 -15.38 -21.29
N ASP A 37 2.79 -15.47 -22.55
CA ASP A 37 2.76 -16.72 -23.30
C ASP A 37 3.75 -17.75 -22.73
N SER A 38 4.93 -17.30 -22.28
CA SER A 38 5.87 -18.14 -21.55
C SER A 38 5.29 -18.65 -20.22
N ALA A 39 4.56 -17.79 -19.51
CA ALA A 39 3.88 -18.14 -18.26
C ALA A 39 2.67 -19.08 -18.47
N ARG A 40 1.95 -18.96 -19.59
CA ARG A 40 0.89 -19.90 -19.99
C ARG A 40 1.44 -21.29 -20.24
N ALA A 41 2.60 -21.42 -20.88
CA ALA A 41 3.26 -22.71 -21.06
C ALA A 41 3.62 -23.36 -19.71
N LEU A 42 4.02 -22.58 -18.71
CA LEU A 42 4.23 -23.06 -17.33
C LEU A 42 2.93 -23.58 -16.71
N LEU A 43 1.81 -22.87 -16.92
CA LEU A 43 0.50 -23.29 -16.42
C LEU A 43 0.01 -24.58 -17.07
N GLU A 44 0.24 -24.77 -18.37
CA GLU A 44 -0.15 -25.98 -19.10
C GLU A 44 0.65 -27.22 -18.66
N ASN A 45 1.92 -27.02 -18.30
CA ASN A 45 2.82 -28.11 -17.92
C ASN A 45 2.87 -28.37 -16.40
N CYS A 46 2.15 -27.60 -15.58
CA CYS A 46 2.21 -27.74 -14.13
C CYS A 46 1.41 -28.94 -13.61
N LYS A 47 1.82 -29.45 -12.44
CA LYS A 47 1.04 -30.47 -11.73
C LYS A 47 -0.30 -29.88 -11.27
N PRO A 48 -1.40 -30.66 -11.20
CA PRO A 48 -2.73 -30.15 -10.85
C PRO A 48 -2.78 -29.35 -9.54
N HIS A 49 -2.01 -29.75 -8.52
CA HIS A 49 -1.97 -29.06 -7.22
C HIS A 49 -1.15 -27.76 -7.20
N HIS A 50 -0.36 -27.47 -8.25
CA HIS A 50 0.36 -26.20 -8.38
C HIS A 50 -0.38 -25.18 -9.26
N ARG A 51 -1.44 -25.61 -9.93
CA ARG A 51 -2.14 -24.80 -10.93
C ARG A 51 -2.68 -23.49 -10.35
N GLU A 52 -3.32 -23.56 -9.19
CA GLU A 52 -3.87 -22.38 -8.51
C GLU A 52 -2.78 -21.40 -8.10
N ALA A 53 -1.69 -21.89 -7.48
CA ALA A 53 -0.56 -21.05 -7.09
C ALA A 53 0.09 -20.36 -8.31
N ILE A 54 0.23 -21.07 -9.44
CA ILE A 54 0.76 -20.50 -10.67
C ILE A 54 -0.20 -19.48 -11.26
N GLN A 55 -1.52 -19.72 -11.25
CA GLN A 55 -2.52 -18.74 -11.69
C GLN A 55 -2.45 -17.46 -10.85
N LEU A 56 -2.35 -17.58 -9.52
CA LEU A 56 -2.21 -16.45 -8.62
C LEU A 56 -0.89 -15.69 -8.85
N ALA A 57 0.22 -16.40 -9.06
CA ALA A 57 1.51 -15.77 -9.37
C ALA A 57 1.49 -15.05 -10.73
N MET A 58 0.91 -15.67 -11.76
CA MET A 58 0.72 -15.03 -13.07
C MET A 58 -0.19 -13.80 -12.97
N HIS A 59 -1.22 -13.90 -12.14
CA HIS A 59 -2.12 -12.80 -11.87
C HIS A 59 -1.37 -11.63 -11.21
N ASP A 60 -0.59 -11.89 -10.17
CA ASP A 60 0.23 -10.87 -9.51
C ASP A 60 1.25 -10.25 -10.48
N MET A 61 1.97 -11.06 -11.25
CA MET A 61 3.02 -10.57 -12.14
C MET A 61 2.49 -9.78 -13.35
N TYR A 62 1.41 -10.25 -13.99
CA TYR A 62 1.00 -9.76 -15.31
C TYR A 62 -0.37 -9.07 -15.31
N GLY A 63 -1.16 -9.21 -14.25
CA GLY A 63 -2.48 -8.60 -14.14
C GLY A 63 -2.37 -7.07 -14.19
N LYS A 64 -3.35 -6.40 -14.82
CA LYS A 64 -3.39 -4.94 -14.81
C LYS A 64 -3.59 -4.44 -13.39
N ARG A 65 -2.51 -3.87 -12.86
CA ARG A 65 -2.46 -3.33 -11.51
C ARG A 65 -3.26 -2.03 -11.42
N MET A 66 -4.34 -2.05 -10.65
CA MET A 66 -5.16 -0.87 -10.30
C MET A 66 -4.79 -0.34 -8.90
N GLU A 67 -3.49 -0.27 -8.62
CA GLU A 67 -2.97 0.10 -7.30
C GLU A 67 -3.25 1.57 -6.94
N ALA A 68 -3.40 2.43 -7.95
CA ALA A 68 -3.71 3.84 -7.78
C ALA A 68 -5.16 4.17 -8.14
N LEU A 69 -5.91 4.71 -7.18
CA LEU A 69 -7.22 5.32 -7.41
C LEU A 69 -7.11 6.56 -8.29
N ILE A 70 -6.01 7.31 -8.14
CA ILE A 70 -5.70 8.52 -8.90
C ILE A 70 -4.37 8.33 -9.62
N THR A 71 -4.39 8.40 -10.95
CA THR A 71 -3.20 8.38 -11.81
C THR A 71 -2.86 9.79 -12.27
N LEU A 72 -1.57 10.11 -12.37
CA LEU A 72 -1.12 11.40 -12.90
C LEU A 72 -1.18 11.42 -14.43
N PRO A 73 -1.20 12.61 -15.07
CA PRO A 73 -1.05 12.69 -16.52
C PRO A 73 0.28 12.07 -16.96
N LYS A 74 0.30 11.39 -18.12
CA LYS A 74 1.47 10.64 -18.62
C LYS A 74 2.78 11.43 -18.61
N ALA A 75 2.74 12.71 -18.98
CA ALA A 75 3.93 13.57 -18.98
C ALA A 75 4.55 13.72 -17.58
N TRP A 76 3.73 13.82 -16.54
CA TRP A 76 4.18 13.89 -15.14
C TRP A 76 4.68 12.54 -14.64
N GLU A 77 3.98 11.47 -14.98
CA GLU A 77 4.41 10.10 -14.68
C GLU A 77 5.81 9.82 -15.23
N GLU A 78 6.03 10.08 -16.52
CA GLU A 78 7.33 9.92 -17.18
C GLU A 78 8.39 10.82 -16.55
N HIS A 79 8.06 12.07 -16.25
CA HIS A 79 9.01 12.97 -15.60
C HIS A 79 9.44 12.46 -14.22
N LEU A 80 8.49 12.00 -13.40
CA LEU A 80 8.76 11.50 -12.05
C LEU A 80 9.59 10.20 -12.09
N LYS A 81 9.22 9.26 -12.97
CA LYS A 81 9.96 8.00 -13.15
C LYS A 81 11.40 8.21 -13.58
N ASN A 82 11.63 9.13 -14.51
CA ASN A 82 12.94 9.29 -15.14
C ASN A 82 13.86 10.29 -14.42
N ASN A 83 13.31 11.25 -13.66
CA ASN A 83 14.11 12.35 -13.09
C ASN A 83 14.05 12.46 -11.56
N VAL A 84 13.06 11.85 -10.89
CA VAL A 84 12.78 12.08 -9.47
C VAL A 84 12.95 10.81 -8.64
N LEU A 85 12.36 9.71 -9.09
CA LEU A 85 12.46 8.42 -8.42
C LEU A 85 13.85 7.81 -8.57
N LYS A 86 14.27 7.06 -7.55
CA LYS A 86 15.51 6.27 -7.61
C LYS A 86 15.35 5.05 -8.52
N ASP A 87 14.17 4.45 -8.52
CA ASP A 87 13.79 3.35 -9.41
C ASP A 87 12.40 3.65 -9.99
N LYS A 88 12.28 3.57 -11.32
CA LYS A 88 11.01 3.78 -12.04
C LYS A 88 9.91 2.80 -11.63
N ARG A 89 10.27 1.61 -11.12
CA ARG A 89 9.34 0.60 -10.60
C ARG A 89 8.67 1.04 -9.30
N ASP A 90 9.24 2.00 -8.60
CA ASP A 90 8.69 2.52 -7.33
C ASP A 90 7.62 3.60 -7.53
N TYR A 91 7.20 3.83 -8.77
CA TYR A 91 6.13 4.77 -9.07
C TYR A 91 4.81 4.47 -8.33
N PRO A 92 4.33 3.22 -8.22
CA PRO A 92 3.12 2.93 -7.44
C PRO A 92 3.28 3.22 -5.94
N LEU A 93 4.50 3.05 -5.42
CA LEU A 93 4.84 3.37 -4.03
C LEU A 93 4.67 4.87 -3.77
N MET A 94 5.24 5.69 -4.66
CA MET A 94 5.10 7.15 -4.62
C MET A 94 3.64 7.58 -4.74
N LEU A 95 2.87 6.98 -5.66
CA LEU A 95 1.44 7.26 -5.79
C LEU A 95 0.65 6.89 -4.54
N THR A 96 1.02 5.81 -3.85
CA THR A 96 0.38 5.42 -2.59
C THR A 96 0.56 6.51 -1.54
N PHE A 97 1.79 6.99 -1.33
CA PHE A 97 2.03 8.09 -0.39
C PHE A 97 1.29 9.37 -0.79
N LEU A 98 1.32 9.74 -2.07
CA LEU A 98 0.60 10.90 -2.58
C LEU A 98 -0.91 10.81 -2.30
N GLN A 99 -1.53 9.67 -2.57
CA GLN A 99 -2.96 9.46 -2.33
C GLN A 99 -3.30 9.49 -0.84
N CYS A 100 -2.46 8.89 0.01
CA CYS A 100 -2.61 8.95 1.46
C CYS A 100 -2.53 10.40 1.96
N THR A 101 -1.55 11.18 1.48
CA THR A 101 -1.42 12.60 1.82
C THR A 101 -2.63 13.41 1.35
N ILE A 102 -3.06 13.25 0.09
CA ILE A 102 -4.25 13.94 -0.45
C ILE A 102 -5.48 13.60 0.39
N TRP A 103 -5.71 12.33 0.71
CA TRP A 103 -6.86 11.89 1.51
C TRP A 103 -6.84 12.52 2.91
N VAL A 104 -5.73 12.39 3.63
CA VAL A 104 -5.60 12.91 5.01
C VAL A 104 -5.76 14.43 5.03
N THR A 105 -5.11 15.14 4.10
CA THR A 105 -5.24 16.59 3.98
C THR A 105 -6.67 16.99 3.64
N PHE A 106 -7.28 16.38 2.62
CA PHE A 106 -8.66 16.65 2.23
C PHE A 106 -9.63 16.41 3.39
N SER A 107 -9.55 15.25 4.02
CA SER A 107 -10.41 14.90 5.15
C SER A 107 -10.24 15.85 6.33
N SER A 108 -9.01 16.28 6.61
CA SER A 108 -8.73 17.25 7.68
C SER A 108 -9.29 18.63 7.35
N CYS A 109 -9.17 19.09 6.10
CA CYS A 109 -9.76 20.34 5.64
C CYS A 109 -11.29 20.32 5.72
N VAL A 110 -11.93 19.21 5.34
CA VAL A 110 -13.39 19.04 5.48
C VAL A 110 -13.80 19.18 6.95
N GLN A 111 -13.10 18.48 7.85
CA GLN A 111 -13.39 18.53 9.29
C GLN A 111 -13.23 19.95 9.87
N LEU A 112 -12.17 20.67 9.48
CA LEU A 112 -11.81 21.95 10.10
C LEU A 112 -12.54 23.15 9.50
N PHE A 113 -12.80 23.15 8.19
CA PHE A 113 -13.25 24.34 7.47
C PHE A 113 -14.64 24.21 6.85
N VAL A 114 -15.12 22.99 6.58
CA VAL A 114 -16.39 22.78 5.87
C VAL A 114 -17.52 22.40 6.82
N LEU A 115 -17.25 21.52 7.79
CA LEU A 115 -18.28 21.02 8.70
C LEU A 115 -18.67 22.05 9.78
N PRO A 116 -19.94 22.07 10.20
CA PRO A 116 -20.39 22.97 11.25
C PRO A 116 -19.72 22.63 12.58
N LYS A 117 -19.37 23.64 13.38
CA LYS A 117 -18.80 23.50 14.74
C LYS A 117 -19.86 23.03 15.75
N SER A 118 -20.42 21.86 15.50
CA SER A 118 -21.44 21.20 16.33
C SER A 118 -21.08 19.73 16.49
N GLY A 119 -21.74 19.04 17.43
CA GLY A 119 -21.54 17.60 17.63
C GLY A 119 -21.77 16.75 16.37
N TRP A 120 -22.57 17.23 15.42
CA TRP A 120 -22.78 16.56 14.13
C TRP A 120 -21.51 16.42 13.29
N SER A 121 -20.49 17.26 13.49
CA SER A 121 -19.21 17.14 12.81
C SER A 121 -18.47 15.83 13.14
N TYR A 122 -18.75 15.20 14.29
CA TYR A 122 -18.15 13.91 14.64
C TYR A 122 -18.64 12.77 13.75
N LEU A 123 -19.80 12.90 13.09
CA LEU A 123 -20.28 11.89 12.14
C LEU A 123 -19.35 11.72 10.94
N TRP A 124 -18.49 12.70 10.64
CA TRP A 124 -17.45 12.54 9.62
C TRP A 124 -16.49 11.40 9.93
N ALA A 125 -16.31 11.03 11.21
CA ALA A 125 -15.53 9.86 11.59
C ALA A 125 -16.05 8.56 10.94
N LEU A 126 -17.36 8.46 10.68
CA LEU A 126 -17.98 7.32 9.99
C LEU A 126 -17.52 7.18 8.52
N VAL A 127 -17.01 8.25 7.92
CA VAL A 127 -16.41 8.24 6.59
C VAL A 127 -14.88 8.18 6.69
N HIS A 128 -14.30 9.03 7.55
CA HIS A 128 -12.85 9.14 7.70
C HIS A 128 -12.21 7.81 8.10
N ILE A 129 -12.70 7.17 9.16
CA ILE A 129 -12.08 5.97 9.72
C ILE A 129 -12.12 4.80 8.72
N PRO A 130 -13.28 4.43 8.12
CA PRO A 130 -13.31 3.32 7.17
C PRO A 130 -12.45 3.56 5.94
N VAL A 131 -12.42 4.77 5.38
CA VAL A 131 -11.57 5.05 4.22
C VAL A 131 -10.09 4.99 4.60
N THR A 132 -9.68 5.62 5.72
CA THR A 132 -8.28 5.60 6.18
C THR A 132 -7.80 4.17 6.48
N TRP A 133 -8.62 3.36 7.16
CA TRP A 133 -8.22 2.02 7.57
C TRP A 133 -8.48 0.94 6.52
N ALA A 134 -9.69 0.84 5.98
CA ALA A 134 -10.03 -0.25 5.06
C ALA A 134 -9.45 -0.04 3.65
N LEU A 135 -9.27 1.19 3.19
CA LEU A 135 -8.72 1.45 1.85
C LEU A 135 -7.23 1.76 1.86
N PHE A 136 -6.73 2.51 2.86
CA PHE A 136 -5.37 3.02 2.84
C PHE A 136 -4.39 2.36 3.82
N ALA A 137 -4.83 1.74 4.94
CA ALA A 137 -3.87 1.26 5.95
C ALA A 137 -2.93 0.19 5.43
N GLU A 138 -3.45 -0.89 4.84
CA GLU A 138 -2.62 -1.96 4.28
C GLU A 138 -1.64 -1.42 3.24
N ARG A 139 -2.14 -0.60 2.30
CA ARG A 139 -1.35 0.00 1.23
C ARG A 139 -0.25 0.90 1.80
N PHE A 140 -0.58 1.74 2.77
CA PHE A 140 0.36 2.66 3.40
C PHE A 140 1.43 1.92 4.20
N ILE A 141 1.05 0.93 5.01
CA ILE A 141 1.99 0.15 5.83
C ILE A 141 2.93 -0.64 4.94
N LEU A 142 2.41 -1.31 3.90
CA LEU A 142 3.24 -2.01 2.91
C LEU A 142 4.16 -1.04 2.17
N ALA A 143 3.64 0.14 1.81
CA ALA A 143 4.45 1.15 1.15
C ALA A 143 5.61 1.63 2.04
N MET A 144 5.31 1.90 3.31
CA MET A 144 6.27 2.33 4.30
C MET A 144 7.31 1.24 4.60
N HIS A 145 6.93 -0.04 4.58
CA HIS A 145 7.87 -1.18 4.68
C HIS A 145 8.96 -1.09 3.63
N TYR A 146 8.59 -0.95 2.35
CA TYR A 146 9.56 -0.83 1.26
C TYR A 146 10.41 0.44 1.39
N ALA A 147 9.79 1.57 1.72
CA ALA A 147 10.48 2.84 1.90
C ALA A 147 11.45 2.85 3.10
N ALA A 148 11.24 1.99 4.10
CA ALA A 148 12.16 1.84 5.23
C ALA A 148 13.44 1.09 4.85
N HIS A 149 13.35 0.17 3.88
CA HIS A 149 14.50 -0.59 3.38
C HIS A 149 15.32 0.17 2.34
N ARG A 150 14.67 1.03 1.55
CA ARG A 150 15.37 1.83 0.53
C ARG A 150 14.74 3.20 0.33
N PRO A 151 15.54 4.23 0.02
CA PRO A 151 15.02 5.54 -0.34
C PRO A 151 14.27 5.47 -1.69
N LEU A 152 13.09 6.10 -1.72
CA LEU A 152 12.21 6.20 -2.88
C LEU A 152 12.70 7.27 -3.87
N PHE A 153 13.06 8.44 -3.35
CA PHE A 153 13.56 9.57 -4.13
C PHE A 153 15.08 9.53 -4.20
N SER A 154 15.62 9.83 -5.38
CA SER A 154 17.07 9.86 -5.58
C SER A 154 17.66 11.11 -4.93
N GLU A 155 18.47 10.94 -3.88
CA GLU A 155 19.21 12.05 -3.25
C GLU A 155 20.28 12.65 -4.17
N ARG A 156 20.66 11.92 -5.24
CA ARG A 156 21.57 12.40 -6.28
C ARG A 156 20.85 13.19 -7.39
N SER A 157 19.52 13.22 -7.39
CA SER A 157 18.75 14.05 -8.32
C SER A 157 18.89 15.53 -7.98
N ALA A 158 18.41 16.40 -8.88
CA ALA A 158 18.35 17.85 -8.66
C ALA A 158 17.59 18.26 -7.38
N TRP A 159 16.86 17.33 -6.77
CA TRP A 159 16.07 17.56 -5.56
C TRP A 159 16.88 17.55 -4.27
N GLY A 160 18.11 17.01 -4.25
CA GLY A 160 19.05 17.07 -3.12
C GLY A 160 18.39 16.89 -1.74
N ARG A 161 18.40 17.96 -0.91
CA ARG A 161 17.81 17.97 0.44
C ARG A 161 16.30 17.71 0.46
N THR A 162 15.57 18.12 -0.58
CA THR A 162 14.13 17.86 -0.68
C THR A 162 13.85 16.37 -0.84
N ALA A 163 14.67 15.64 -1.59
CA ALA A 163 14.55 14.19 -1.72
C ALA A 163 14.73 13.49 -0.35
N TRP A 164 15.68 13.96 0.46
CA TRP A 164 15.86 13.46 1.82
C TRP A 164 14.61 13.70 2.69
N VAL A 165 14.04 14.90 2.67
CA VAL A 165 12.80 15.21 3.43
C VAL A 165 11.66 14.30 2.96
N LEU A 166 11.48 14.16 1.65
CA LEU A 166 10.41 13.33 1.07
C LEU A 166 10.59 11.84 1.39
N ASN A 167 11.82 11.35 1.49
CA ASN A 167 12.10 9.96 1.90
C ASN A 167 11.74 9.71 3.37
N ASN A 168 11.91 10.70 4.25
CA ASN A 168 11.65 10.55 5.69
C ASN A 168 10.21 10.93 6.08
N ALA A 169 9.51 11.74 5.27
CA ALA A 169 8.16 12.21 5.56
C ALA A 169 7.13 11.09 5.81
N PRO A 170 7.15 9.94 5.09
CA PRO A 170 6.23 8.84 5.40
C PRO A 170 6.35 8.33 6.83
N GLN A 171 7.58 8.18 7.33
CA GLN A 171 7.83 7.63 8.67
C GLN A 171 7.72 8.64 9.79
N TRP A 172 7.97 9.92 9.51
CA TRP A 172 7.99 10.96 10.53
C TRP A 172 6.68 11.71 10.66
N VAL A 173 5.96 11.88 9.56
CA VAL A 173 4.74 12.69 9.51
C VAL A 173 3.53 11.80 9.22
N LEU A 174 3.56 11.08 8.10
CA LEU A 174 2.36 10.40 7.58
C LEU A 174 1.95 9.22 8.48
N SER A 175 2.91 8.48 9.02
CA SER A 175 2.72 7.34 9.94
C SER A 175 1.84 7.65 11.16
N ASN A 176 1.89 8.87 11.69
CA ASN A 176 1.10 9.27 12.85
C ASN A 176 -0.41 9.19 12.58
N PHE A 177 -0.84 9.38 11.33
CA PHE A 177 -2.25 9.26 10.93
C PHE A 177 -2.75 7.80 10.91
N TRP A 178 -1.85 6.83 11.02
CA TRP A 178 -2.14 5.40 11.20
C TRP A 178 -1.74 4.89 12.60
N GLY A 179 -1.58 5.79 13.58
CA GLY A 179 -1.28 5.41 14.96
C GLY A 179 0.16 4.93 15.19
N MET A 180 1.06 5.13 14.23
CA MET A 180 2.47 4.78 14.38
C MET A 180 3.27 6.05 14.68
N PRO A 181 3.87 6.19 15.89
CA PRO A 181 4.65 7.36 16.22
C PRO A 181 5.83 7.58 15.27
N SER A 182 6.22 8.85 15.10
CA SER A 182 7.36 9.26 14.27
C SER A 182 8.61 8.41 14.53
N GLY A 183 9.12 7.77 13.47
CA GLY A 183 10.34 6.94 13.53
C GLY A 183 10.19 5.58 14.23
N ALA A 184 9.08 5.34 14.94
CA ALA A 184 8.86 4.08 15.65
C ALA A 184 8.77 2.89 14.68
N TYR A 185 8.18 3.10 13.50
CA TYR A 185 8.13 2.05 12.48
C TYR A 185 9.52 1.59 12.04
N TYR A 186 10.45 2.53 11.80
CA TYR A 186 11.82 2.17 11.43
C TYR A 186 12.56 1.47 12.56
N LEU A 187 12.41 1.96 13.79
CA LEU A 187 13.00 1.33 14.98
C LEU A 187 12.50 -0.11 15.11
N HIS A 188 11.19 -0.32 15.04
CA HIS A 188 10.58 -1.63 15.15
C HIS A 188 10.99 -2.55 13.98
N HIS A 189 10.82 -2.08 12.75
CA HIS A 189 11.02 -2.91 11.57
C HIS A 189 12.48 -3.14 11.22
N ILE A 190 13.28 -2.07 11.12
CA ILE A 190 14.69 -2.21 10.72
C ILE A 190 15.56 -2.59 11.91
N VAL A 191 15.43 -1.90 13.04
CA VAL A 191 16.34 -2.13 14.18
C VAL A 191 15.96 -3.41 14.93
N MET A 192 14.70 -3.57 15.35
CA MET A 192 14.30 -4.73 16.15
C MET A 192 14.19 -6.03 15.32
N HIS A 193 13.54 -6.00 14.15
CA HIS A 193 13.39 -7.21 13.34
C HIS A 193 14.62 -7.57 12.52
N HIS A 194 15.20 -6.62 11.78
CA HIS A 194 16.32 -6.92 10.88
C HIS A 194 17.70 -6.86 11.56
N GLN A 195 18.04 -5.78 12.27
CA GLN A 195 19.36 -5.64 12.87
C GLN A 195 19.54 -6.49 14.14
N ALA A 196 18.53 -6.51 15.01
CA ALA A 196 18.52 -7.34 16.22
C ALA A 196 17.99 -8.76 15.97
N ASN A 197 17.66 -9.11 14.72
CA ASN A 197 17.22 -10.45 14.31
C ASN A 197 16.06 -11.00 15.17
N ASN A 198 15.08 -10.16 15.52
CA ASN A 198 13.94 -10.51 16.38
C ASN A 198 14.30 -10.90 17.82
N CYS A 199 15.52 -10.63 18.27
CA CYS A 199 16.00 -10.94 19.62
C CYS A 199 15.95 -9.73 20.56
N PHE A 200 15.11 -8.73 20.25
CA PHE A 200 14.99 -7.54 21.08
C PHE A 200 14.12 -7.85 22.32
N PRO A 201 14.59 -7.61 23.57
CA PRO A 201 13.96 -8.14 24.79
C PRO A 201 12.50 -7.74 25.03
N TYR A 202 12.07 -6.61 24.47
CA TYR A 202 10.72 -6.06 24.64
C TYR A 202 9.92 -6.08 23.33
N ASP A 203 10.37 -6.85 22.33
CA ASP A 203 9.64 -7.03 21.09
C ASP A 203 8.49 -8.02 21.28
N ILE A 204 7.33 -7.49 21.61
CA ILE A 204 6.09 -8.26 21.76
C ILE A 204 5.63 -8.92 20.45
N SER A 205 6.13 -8.46 19.30
CA SER A 205 5.79 -9.03 18.01
C SER A 205 6.68 -10.22 17.63
N SER A 206 7.79 -10.44 18.35
CA SER A 206 8.70 -11.56 18.09
C SER A 206 8.07 -12.90 18.47
N THR A 207 8.10 -13.83 17.52
CA THR A 207 7.69 -15.23 17.74
C THR A 207 8.84 -16.12 18.21
N MET A 208 10.06 -15.60 18.36
CA MET A 208 11.27 -16.39 18.66
C MET A 208 11.16 -17.24 19.94
N PRO A 209 10.50 -16.77 21.02
CA PRO A 209 10.34 -17.59 22.24
C PRO A 209 9.33 -18.74 22.10
N TYR A 210 8.57 -18.82 21.02
CA TYR A 210 7.44 -19.73 20.86
C TYR A 210 7.77 -20.88 19.90
N ASP A 211 7.33 -22.10 20.23
CA ASP A 211 7.42 -23.25 19.35
C ASP A 211 6.30 -23.20 18.30
N ARG A 212 6.70 -23.15 17.02
CA ARG A 212 5.78 -23.07 15.87
C ARG A 212 4.98 -24.37 15.64
N GLY A 213 5.44 -25.49 16.18
CA GLY A 213 4.73 -26.77 16.13
C GLY A 213 3.64 -26.92 17.21
N ASN A 214 3.60 -26.01 18.20
CA ASN A 214 2.71 -26.13 19.34
C ASN A 214 1.57 -25.10 19.28
N PHE A 215 0.34 -25.58 19.08
CA PHE A 215 -0.85 -24.73 19.03
C PHE A 215 -1.09 -23.92 20.31
N LEU A 216 -0.72 -24.43 21.49
CA LEU A 216 -0.84 -23.69 22.75
C LEU A 216 0.15 -22.51 22.81
N HIS A 217 1.32 -22.65 22.21
CA HIS A 217 2.27 -21.54 22.08
C HIS A 217 1.74 -20.47 21.13
N TRP A 218 1.03 -20.86 20.07
CA TRP A 218 0.32 -19.91 19.21
C TRP A 218 -0.75 -19.12 19.99
N ILE A 219 -1.60 -19.79 20.78
CA ILE A 219 -2.60 -19.10 21.62
C ILE A 219 -1.91 -18.16 22.62
N HIS A 220 -0.86 -18.62 23.30
CA HIS A 220 -0.12 -17.81 24.27
C HIS A 220 0.47 -16.56 23.62
N TYR A 221 1.05 -16.69 22.43
CA TYR A 221 1.52 -15.54 21.64
C TYR A 221 0.37 -14.58 21.28
N MET A 222 -0.76 -15.09 20.80
CA MET A 222 -1.93 -14.26 20.47
C MET A 222 -2.45 -13.47 21.68
N ILE A 223 -2.54 -14.10 22.85
CA ILE A 223 -2.97 -13.42 24.08
C ILE A 223 -1.97 -12.33 24.46
N ASN A 224 -0.66 -12.64 24.49
CA ASN A 224 0.36 -11.65 24.83
C ASN A 224 0.38 -10.48 23.83
N PHE A 225 0.30 -10.77 22.54
CA PHE A 225 0.28 -9.73 21.51
C PHE A 225 -0.94 -8.82 21.66
N LEU A 226 -2.15 -9.39 21.83
CA LEU A 226 -3.39 -8.60 21.91
C LEU A 226 -3.56 -7.86 23.25
N HIS A 227 -3.13 -8.46 24.37
CA HIS A 227 -3.34 -7.87 25.70
C HIS A 227 -2.47 -6.63 25.93
N TRP A 228 -1.26 -6.59 25.36
CA TRP A 228 -0.31 -5.50 25.53
C TRP A 228 -0.41 -4.42 24.43
N ILE A 229 -1.37 -4.54 23.50
CA ILE A 229 -1.69 -3.52 22.49
C ILE A 229 -2.68 -2.44 23.03
N HIS A 230 -3.16 -2.58 24.27
CA HIS A 230 -3.99 -1.61 24.98
C HIS A 230 -3.24 -0.95 26.13
#